data_AF-A0A9D8XBH2-F1
#
_entry.id   AF-A0A9D8XBH2-F1
#
_cell.length_a   1.000
_cell.length_b   1.000
_cell.length_c   1.000
_cell.angle_alpha   90.00
_cell.angle_beta   90.00
_cell.angle_gamma   90.00
#
_symmetry.space_group_name_H-M   'P 1'
#
loop_
_entity.id
_entity.type
_entity.pdbx_description
1 polymer ?
#
loop_
_entity_poly.entity_id
_entity_poly.type
_entity_poly.pdbx_seq_one_letter_code
_entity_poly.pdbx_strand_id
1 'polypeptide(L)'
;RTDTGVHAVGQAASVRTDLRIPIESFAKALNANLPGDVLVLDAVEAPEDFHPIRDTVRKRYRYLIQDGPFPELFLRRYAWRMGKLTAVRLDADAMAQAARHLLGTHDFAALENVGSPRTSSVRTILDISVRRGISTDAAPIFLPMVGDPRDFIEIEVEADGFLYNMVRNIAGTLMEVGRGTHSAEWVRELIGSRDRSQAGPTAPPQGLYLLWIRFQGDAE
;
A
#
# COMPACT_ATOMS: atom_id res chain seq x y z
N ARG A 1 3.33 5.60 -9.83
CA ARG A 1 4.68 5.06 -9.54
C ARG A 1 4.61 4.17 -8.30
N THR A 2 5.20 2.99 -8.40
CA THR A 2 5.53 2.10 -7.27
C THR A 2 7.06 1.97 -7.20
N ASP A 3 7.60 1.66 -6.02
CA ASP A 3 9.05 1.45 -5.85
C ASP A 3 9.45 0.03 -6.24
N THR A 4 10.74 -0.20 -6.46
CA THR A 4 11.28 -1.52 -6.77
C THR A 4 10.85 -2.55 -5.73
N GLY A 5 10.23 -3.64 -6.20
CA GLY A 5 9.74 -4.73 -5.36
C GLY A 5 8.34 -4.52 -4.76
N VAL A 6 7.67 -3.40 -5.06
CA VAL A 6 6.27 -3.14 -4.69
C VAL A 6 5.34 -3.64 -5.80
N HIS A 7 4.22 -4.25 -5.40
CA HIS A 7 3.23 -4.82 -6.31
C HIS A 7 2.09 -3.83 -6.61
N ALA A 8 1.34 -4.10 -7.67
CA ALA A 8 0.11 -3.37 -7.97
C ALA A 8 -0.95 -4.31 -8.54
N VAL A 9 -2.17 -4.21 -7.99
CA VAL A 9 -3.37 -4.89 -8.46
C VAL A 9 -4.16 -3.98 -9.39
N GLY A 10 -4.31 -2.70 -9.00
CA GLY A 10 -5.07 -1.69 -9.75
C GLY A 10 -4.21 -0.48 -10.10
N GLN A 11 -3.10 -0.69 -10.81
CA GLN A 11 -2.35 0.41 -11.44
C GLN A 11 -3.10 0.89 -12.68
N ALA A 12 -3.03 2.19 -12.93
CA ALA A 12 -3.54 2.79 -14.15
C ALA A 12 -2.43 3.54 -14.89
N ALA A 13 -2.50 3.49 -16.23
CA ALA A 13 -1.64 4.23 -17.13
C ALA A 13 -2.48 4.74 -18.31
N SER A 14 -2.10 5.88 -18.86
CA SER A 14 -2.72 6.44 -20.06
C SER A 14 -1.74 6.37 -21.23
N VAL A 15 -2.24 6.05 -22.41
CA VAL A 15 -1.48 6.08 -23.66
C VAL A 15 -2.26 6.85 -24.71
N ARG A 16 -1.56 7.67 -25.50
CA ARG A 16 -2.10 8.26 -26.73
C ARG A 16 -1.58 7.45 -27.90
N THR A 17 -2.47 7.04 -28.80
CA THR A 17 -2.11 6.16 -29.91
C THR A 17 -3.03 6.37 -31.10
N ASP A 18 -2.49 6.17 -32.31
CA ASP A 18 -3.24 6.18 -33.57
C ASP A 18 -3.68 4.76 -34.00
N LEU A 19 -3.45 3.76 -33.14
CA LEU A 19 -3.85 2.38 -33.39
C LEU A 19 -5.38 2.27 -33.48
N ARG A 20 -5.85 1.58 -34.52
CA ARG A 20 -7.29 1.35 -34.77
C ARG A 20 -7.77 0.01 -34.22
N ILE A 21 -7.28 -0.36 -33.04
CA ILE A 21 -7.71 -1.58 -32.35
C ILE A 21 -8.98 -1.22 -31.56
N PRO A 22 -10.09 -1.96 -31.71
CA PRO A 22 -11.27 -1.74 -30.88
C PRO A 22 -10.93 -1.83 -29.39
N ILE A 23 -11.48 -0.92 -28.57
CA ILE A 23 -11.08 -0.76 -27.17
C ILE A 23 -11.22 -2.06 -26.36
N GLU A 24 -12.27 -2.84 -26.65
CA GLU A 24 -12.55 -4.15 -26.03
C GLU A 24 -11.47 -5.21 -26.32
N SER A 25 -10.67 -5.01 -27.38
CA SER A 25 -9.56 -5.90 -27.75
C SER A 25 -8.20 -5.34 -27.35
N PHE A 26 -8.12 -4.10 -26.86
CA PHE A 26 -6.88 -3.39 -26.63
C PHE A 26 -6.03 -4.05 -25.53
N ALA A 27 -6.65 -4.39 -24.40
CA ALA A 27 -5.97 -5.11 -23.31
C ALA A 27 -5.36 -6.44 -23.79
N LYS A 28 -6.11 -7.21 -24.57
CA LYS A 28 -5.64 -8.48 -25.14
C LYS A 28 -4.45 -8.28 -26.09
N ALA A 29 -4.49 -7.25 -26.93
CA ALA A 29 -3.41 -6.93 -27.86
C ALA A 29 -2.11 -6.53 -27.12
N LEU A 30 -2.22 -5.74 -26.05
CA LEU A 30 -1.07 -5.39 -25.20
C LEU A 30 -0.49 -6.63 -24.52
N ASN A 31 -1.35 -7.45 -23.90
CA ASN A 31 -0.94 -8.64 -23.16
C ASN A 31 -0.18 -9.67 -24.01
N ALA A 32 -0.38 -9.68 -25.33
CA ALA A 32 0.38 -10.55 -26.23
C ALA A 32 1.90 -10.24 -26.28
N ASN A 33 2.31 -9.05 -25.84
CA ASN A 33 3.70 -8.58 -25.90
C ASN A 33 4.28 -8.23 -24.53
N LEU A 34 3.50 -8.35 -23.45
CA LEU A 34 3.95 -8.02 -22.11
C LEU A 34 4.72 -9.20 -21.48
N PRO A 35 5.67 -8.91 -20.58
CA PRO A 35 6.35 -9.95 -19.81
C PRO A 35 5.37 -10.67 -18.87
N GLY A 36 5.72 -11.87 -18.43
CA GLY A 36 4.84 -12.73 -17.61
C GLY A 36 4.52 -12.21 -16.20
N ASP A 37 5.07 -11.06 -15.79
CA ASP A 37 4.83 -10.40 -14.51
C ASP A 37 4.03 -9.09 -14.63
N VAL A 38 3.52 -8.77 -15.83
CA VAL A 38 2.65 -7.62 -16.08
C VAL A 38 1.44 -8.04 -16.90
N LEU A 39 0.25 -7.68 -16.44
CA LEU A 39 -1.01 -7.97 -17.13
C LEU A 39 -1.90 -6.72 -17.14
N VAL A 40 -2.36 -6.32 -18.32
CA VAL A 40 -3.40 -5.29 -18.50
C VAL A 40 -4.76 -5.97 -18.31
N LEU A 41 -5.47 -5.55 -17.27
CA LEU A 41 -6.78 -6.13 -16.91
C LEU A 41 -7.91 -5.55 -17.74
N ASP A 42 -7.84 -4.26 -18.06
CA ASP A 42 -8.90 -3.54 -18.77
C ASP A 42 -8.31 -2.36 -19.55
N ALA A 43 -9.06 -1.88 -20.54
CA ALA A 43 -8.76 -0.68 -21.32
C ALA A 43 -10.06 0.07 -21.61
N VAL A 44 -10.04 1.38 -21.40
CA VAL A 44 -11.17 2.28 -21.66
C VAL A 44 -10.70 3.51 -22.41
N GLU A 45 -11.56 4.09 -23.24
CA GLU A 45 -11.32 5.41 -23.82
C GLU A 45 -11.48 6.47 -22.73
N ALA A 46 -10.56 7.43 -22.69
CA ALA A 46 -10.57 8.53 -21.74
C ALA A 46 -10.57 9.87 -22.48
N PRO A 47 -11.04 10.96 -21.84
CA PRO A 47 -10.92 12.31 -22.39
C PRO A 47 -9.49 12.64 -22.82
N GLU A 48 -9.33 13.44 -23.88
CA GLU A 48 -8.01 13.75 -24.45
C GLU A 48 -7.08 14.44 -23.43
N ASP A 49 -7.65 15.22 -22.51
CA ASP A 49 -6.94 15.93 -21.46
C ASP A 49 -6.71 15.10 -20.19
N PHE A 50 -7.18 13.85 -20.13
CA PHE A 50 -7.00 12.97 -18.97
C PHE A 50 -5.52 12.74 -18.66
N HIS A 51 -5.17 12.85 -17.38
CA HIS A 51 -3.83 12.62 -16.88
C HIS A 51 -3.86 11.77 -15.60
N PRO A 52 -3.36 10.52 -15.63
CA PRO A 52 -3.57 9.53 -14.56
C PRO A 52 -2.92 9.91 -13.23
N ILE A 53 -1.98 10.87 -13.22
CA ILE A 53 -1.39 11.39 -11.98
C ILE A 53 -2.17 12.60 -11.44
N ARG A 54 -2.64 13.47 -12.33
CA ARG A 54 -3.24 14.77 -11.96
C ARG A 54 -4.69 14.55 -11.52
N ASP A 55 -5.40 13.68 -12.24
CA ASP A 55 -6.83 13.47 -12.06
C ASP A 55 -7.13 12.34 -11.06
N THR A 56 -6.08 11.75 -10.45
CA THR A 56 -6.27 10.85 -9.31
C THR A 56 -6.84 11.65 -8.13
N VAL A 57 -7.94 11.16 -7.56
CA VAL A 57 -8.51 11.71 -6.32
C VAL A 57 -8.17 10.88 -5.09
N ARG A 58 -8.02 9.56 -5.24
CA ARG A 58 -7.74 8.65 -4.11
C ARG A 58 -6.94 7.45 -4.56
N LYS A 59 -6.17 6.88 -3.62
CA LYS A 59 -5.49 5.60 -3.80
C LYS A 59 -5.65 4.77 -2.54
N ARG A 60 -5.75 3.45 -2.69
CA ARG A 60 -5.69 2.53 -1.57
C ARG A 60 -4.52 1.57 -1.72
N TYR A 61 -3.77 1.42 -0.64
CA TYR A 61 -2.68 0.47 -0.54
C TYR A 61 -3.00 -0.56 0.53
N ARG A 62 -2.47 -1.77 0.34
CA ARG A 62 -2.43 -2.84 1.33
C ARG A 62 -1.00 -3.21 1.63
N TYR A 63 -0.68 -3.41 2.90
CA TYR A 63 0.58 -3.94 3.36
C TYR A 63 0.35 -5.23 4.16
N LEU A 64 1.09 -6.30 3.81
CA LEU A 64 1.00 -7.59 4.48
C LEU A 64 2.26 -7.87 5.31
N ILE A 65 2.06 -8.15 6.59
CA ILE A 65 3.09 -8.60 7.53
C ILE A 65 2.77 -10.05 7.91
N GLN A 66 3.77 -10.93 7.89
CA GLN A 66 3.65 -12.31 8.35
C GLN A 66 4.40 -12.50 9.67
N ASP A 67 3.66 -12.70 10.76
CA ASP A 67 4.18 -12.88 12.11
C ASP A 67 3.87 -14.26 12.73
N GLY A 68 3.33 -15.19 11.92
CA GLY A 68 3.12 -16.59 12.33
C GLY A 68 4.39 -17.33 12.78
N PRO A 69 4.26 -18.49 13.43
CA PRO A 69 5.41 -19.24 13.96
C PRO A 69 6.36 -19.72 12.85
N PHE A 70 5.81 -20.11 11.69
CA PHE A 70 6.58 -20.61 10.55
C PHE A 70 6.47 -19.66 9.34
N PRO A 71 7.54 -19.54 8.54
CA PRO A 71 7.51 -18.74 7.33
C PRO A 71 6.68 -19.43 6.23
N GLU A 72 5.94 -18.65 5.46
CA GLU A 72 5.25 -19.13 4.26
C GLU A 72 6.19 -18.91 3.06
N LEU A 73 6.91 -19.97 2.67
CA LEU A 73 8.04 -19.86 1.75
C LEU A 73 7.63 -19.35 0.36
N PHE A 74 6.40 -19.62 -0.06
CA PHE A 74 5.85 -19.15 -1.33
C PHE A 74 5.47 -17.67 -1.28
N LEU A 75 5.24 -17.11 -0.10
CA LEU A 75 4.88 -15.71 0.11
C LEU A 75 6.05 -14.79 0.47
N ARG A 76 7.30 -15.28 0.42
CA ARG A 76 8.51 -14.48 0.71
C ARG A 76 8.69 -13.22 -0.15
N ARG A 77 8.08 -13.20 -1.33
CA ARG A 77 8.06 -12.06 -2.26
C ARG A 77 6.76 -11.25 -2.19
N TYR A 78 5.85 -11.61 -1.30
CA TYR A 78 4.47 -11.14 -1.27
C TYR A 78 4.02 -10.65 0.12
N ALA A 79 4.81 -10.91 1.17
CA ALA A 79 4.57 -10.40 2.52
C ALA A 79 5.89 -10.07 3.21
N TRP A 80 5.85 -9.14 4.17
CA TRP A 80 6.98 -8.89 5.06
C TRP A 80 7.02 -9.93 6.16
N ARG A 81 7.97 -10.87 6.05
CA ARG A 81 8.21 -11.86 7.09
C ARG A 81 8.94 -11.24 8.29
N MET A 82 8.34 -11.39 9.48
CA MET A 82 8.99 -11.12 10.76
C MET A 82 9.87 -12.31 11.13
N GLY A 83 11.19 -12.22 10.89
CA GLY A 83 12.18 -13.21 11.33
C GLY A 83 12.02 -14.63 10.76
N LYS A 84 12.94 -15.54 11.11
CA LYS A 84 12.81 -16.96 10.71
C LYS A 84 11.86 -17.72 11.62
N LEU A 85 12.00 -17.51 12.93
CA LEU A 85 11.15 -18.06 13.98
C LEU A 85 10.66 -16.90 14.83
N THR A 86 9.35 -16.83 15.02
CA THR A 86 8.70 -15.75 15.78
C THR A 86 8.11 -16.35 17.04
N ALA A 87 8.73 -16.09 18.18
CA ALA A 87 8.24 -16.56 19.47
C ALA A 87 7.09 -15.69 20.01
N VAL A 88 7.08 -14.41 19.64
CA VAL A 88 6.08 -13.42 20.09
C VAL A 88 5.44 -12.78 18.86
N ARG A 89 4.12 -12.91 18.78
CA ARG A 89 3.32 -12.30 17.73
C ARG A 89 3.18 -10.80 17.98
N LEU A 90 3.04 -10.02 16.92
CA LEU A 90 2.72 -8.60 17.04
C LEU A 90 1.33 -8.44 17.66
N ASP A 91 1.08 -7.37 18.40
CA ASP A 91 -0.26 -7.01 18.87
C ASP A 91 -0.98 -6.20 17.78
N ALA A 92 -1.89 -6.85 17.06
CA ALA A 92 -2.65 -6.22 15.98
C ALA A 92 -3.65 -5.17 16.51
N ASP A 93 -4.15 -5.32 17.74
CA ASP A 93 -5.11 -4.39 18.32
C ASP A 93 -4.40 -3.11 18.76
N ALA A 94 -3.21 -3.23 19.35
CA ALA A 94 -2.35 -2.07 19.63
C ALA A 94 -1.95 -1.32 18.34
N MET A 95 -1.59 -2.06 17.28
CA MET A 95 -1.34 -1.47 15.97
C MET A 95 -2.57 -0.75 15.40
N ALA A 96 -3.75 -1.34 15.52
CA ALA A 96 -5.00 -0.73 15.07
C ALA A 96 -5.34 0.55 15.84
N GLN A 97 -5.10 0.57 17.16
CA GLN A 97 -5.27 1.77 17.98
C GLN A 97 -4.31 2.88 17.54
N ALA A 98 -3.03 2.55 17.34
CA ALA A 98 -2.02 3.50 16.88
C ALA A 98 -2.32 4.06 15.48
N ALA A 99 -2.81 3.22 14.57
CA ALA A 99 -3.17 3.63 13.21
C ALA A 99 -4.27 4.69 13.18
N ARG A 100 -5.19 4.71 14.15
CA ARG A 100 -6.25 5.74 14.22
C ARG A 100 -5.71 7.16 14.39
N HIS A 101 -4.51 7.33 14.96
CA HIS A 101 -3.87 8.65 15.07
C HIS A 101 -3.41 9.20 13.72
N LEU A 102 -3.36 8.36 12.68
CA LEU A 102 -3.01 8.76 11.32
C LEU A 102 -4.22 9.24 10.50
N LEU A 103 -5.45 9.00 10.96
CA LEU A 103 -6.66 9.42 10.23
C LEU A 103 -6.79 10.94 10.16
N GLY A 104 -7.26 11.43 9.02
CA GLY A 104 -7.48 12.85 8.77
C GLY A 104 -6.29 13.54 8.08
N THR A 105 -6.31 14.88 8.12
CA THR A 105 -5.34 15.72 7.44
C THR A 105 -4.19 16.09 8.38
N HIS A 106 -2.96 15.70 8.02
CA HIS A 106 -1.76 15.96 8.80
C HIS A 106 -0.57 16.32 7.93
N ASP A 107 0.42 16.97 8.54
CA ASP A 107 1.77 17.06 7.97
C ASP A 107 2.50 15.73 8.23
N PHE A 108 2.67 14.93 7.18
CA PHE A 108 3.28 13.61 7.26
C PHE A 108 4.78 13.60 6.97
N ALA A 109 5.49 14.73 7.17
CA ALA A 109 6.94 14.81 6.98
C ALA A 109 7.72 13.74 7.78
N ALA A 110 7.26 13.39 8.98
CA ALA A 110 7.84 12.31 9.78
C ALA A 110 7.76 10.92 9.11
N LEU A 111 6.90 10.76 8.10
CA LEU A 111 6.69 9.53 7.36
C LEU A 111 7.13 9.65 5.88
N GLU A 112 7.91 10.67 5.54
CA GLU A 112 8.48 10.85 4.20
C GLU A 112 10.00 10.58 4.22
N ASN A 113 10.49 9.77 3.27
CA ASN A 113 11.93 9.61 3.10
C ASN A 113 12.51 10.77 2.28
N VAL A 114 13.78 11.12 2.54
CA VAL A 114 14.52 12.15 1.80
C VAL A 114 14.58 11.81 0.30
N GLY A 115 14.50 12.83 -0.56
CA GLY A 115 14.56 12.69 -2.02
C GLY A 115 13.24 12.93 -2.76
N SER A 116 12.20 13.38 -2.04
CA SER A 116 10.93 13.78 -2.64
C SER A 116 11.03 15.20 -3.22
N PRO A 117 10.67 15.44 -4.50
CA PRO A 117 10.67 16.77 -5.12
C PRO A 117 9.42 17.60 -4.77
N ARG A 118 8.61 17.16 -3.79
CA ARG A 118 7.28 17.73 -3.53
C ARG A 118 7.34 18.96 -2.64
N THR A 119 6.43 19.89 -2.91
CA THR A 119 6.28 21.16 -2.18
C THR A 119 5.54 21.06 -0.85
N SER A 120 4.77 19.98 -0.62
CA SER A 120 4.01 19.80 0.63
C SER A 120 3.91 18.33 1.04
N SER A 121 4.15 18.10 2.33
CA SER A 121 4.00 16.85 3.07
C SER A 121 2.59 16.68 3.68
N VAL A 122 1.69 17.64 3.48
CA VAL A 122 0.32 17.55 4.01
C VAL A 122 -0.53 16.61 3.17
N ARG A 123 -1.08 15.56 3.77
CA ARG A 123 -2.01 14.61 3.11
C ARG A 123 -3.21 14.33 4.00
N THR A 124 -4.25 13.75 3.42
CA THR A 124 -5.44 13.30 4.12
C THR A 124 -5.57 11.80 3.98
N ILE A 125 -5.40 11.08 5.09
CA ILE A 125 -5.77 9.67 5.18
C ILE A 125 -7.27 9.60 5.44
N LEU A 126 -7.99 9.00 4.50
CA LEU A 126 -9.44 8.90 4.48
C LEU A 126 -9.94 7.64 5.19
N ASP A 127 -9.18 6.55 5.07
CA ASP A 127 -9.43 5.30 5.76
C ASP A 127 -8.11 4.61 6.12
N ILE A 128 -8.07 4.00 7.28
CA ILE A 128 -6.95 3.15 7.70
C ILE A 128 -7.46 2.02 8.57
N SER A 129 -7.04 0.80 8.25
CA SER A 129 -7.35 -0.37 9.07
C SER A 129 -6.11 -1.22 9.28
N VAL A 130 -6.03 -1.81 10.47
CA VAL A 130 -5.08 -2.87 10.80
C VAL A 130 -5.90 -4.04 11.31
N ARG A 131 -5.75 -5.20 10.69
CA ARG A 131 -6.54 -6.39 11.03
C ARG A 131 -5.66 -7.62 11.06
N ARG A 132 -6.00 -8.53 11.97
CA ARG A 132 -5.46 -9.89 11.93
C ARG A 132 -6.15 -10.67 10.83
N GLY A 133 -5.37 -11.39 10.02
CA GLY A 133 -5.89 -12.06 8.84
C GLY A 133 -5.62 -11.28 7.55
N ILE A 134 -6.00 -11.88 6.43
CA ILE A 134 -6.01 -11.25 5.10
C ILE A 134 -7.48 -11.14 4.69
N SER A 135 -7.95 -9.94 4.34
CA SER A 135 -9.33 -9.76 3.85
C SER A 135 -9.44 -10.12 2.36
N THR A 136 -10.58 -10.70 2.01
CA THR A 136 -10.99 -11.01 0.63
C THR A 136 -11.87 -9.93 0.00
N ASP A 137 -12.25 -8.89 0.75
CA ASP A 137 -13.39 -8.04 0.40
C ASP A 137 -13.00 -6.85 -0.50
N ALA A 138 -11.82 -6.25 -0.26
CA ALA A 138 -11.30 -5.13 -1.04
C ALA A 138 -10.25 -5.65 -2.03
N ALA A 139 -10.65 -5.89 -3.28
CA ALA A 139 -9.81 -6.40 -4.38
C ALA A 139 -9.05 -7.71 -4.03
N PRO A 140 -9.52 -8.89 -4.47
CA PRO A 140 -8.94 -10.15 -4.04
C PRO A 140 -7.49 -10.26 -4.52
N ILE A 141 -6.53 -10.07 -3.61
CA ILE A 141 -5.17 -10.55 -3.81
C ILE A 141 -5.20 -12.05 -3.56
N PHE A 142 -5.27 -12.83 -4.64
CA PHE A 142 -5.17 -14.28 -4.52
C PHE A 142 -3.73 -14.68 -4.20
N LEU A 143 -3.47 -14.98 -2.94
CA LEU A 143 -2.20 -15.52 -2.50
C LEU A 143 -2.32 -17.04 -2.34
N PRO A 144 -1.50 -17.85 -3.03
CA PRO A 144 -1.44 -19.29 -2.78
C PRO A 144 -0.80 -19.52 -1.41
N MET A 145 -1.63 -19.68 -0.39
CA MET A 145 -1.22 -19.87 1.00
C MET A 145 -1.48 -21.29 1.45
N VAL A 146 -0.52 -21.86 2.19
CA VAL A 146 -0.64 -23.19 2.82
C VAL A 146 -0.89 -23.04 4.34
N GLY A 147 -0.54 -21.90 4.93
CA GLY A 147 -0.73 -21.57 6.35
C GLY A 147 -2.09 -20.97 6.76
N ASP A 148 -2.21 -20.63 8.06
CA ASP A 148 -3.40 -19.97 8.64
C ASP A 148 -3.42 -18.49 8.23
N PRO A 149 -4.51 -17.94 7.66
CA PRO A 149 -4.62 -16.50 7.38
C PRO A 149 -4.31 -15.63 8.61
N ARG A 150 -4.59 -16.12 9.82
CA ARG A 150 -4.30 -15.40 11.07
C ARG A 150 -2.81 -15.30 11.37
N ASP A 151 -1.92 -15.90 10.59
CA ASP A 151 -0.45 -15.67 10.65
C ASP A 151 -0.02 -14.37 9.98
N PHE A 152 -0.99 -13.60 9.48
CA PHE A 152 -0.78 -12.33 8.83
C PHE A 152 -1.47 -11.18 9.57
N ILE A 153 -0.88 -10.00 9.42
CA ILE A 153 -1.51 -8.72 9.72
C ILE A 153 -1.61 -7.96 8.40
N GLU A 154 -2.82 -7.49 8.12
CA GLU A 154 -3.12 -6.64 6.99
C GLU A 154 -3.25 -5.19 7.47
N ILE A 155 -2.55 -4.29 6.80
CA ILE A 155 -2.68 -2.84 6.97
C ILE A 155 -3.22 -2.28 5.66
N GLU A 156 -4.36 -1.62 5.68
CA GLU A 156 -4.87 -0.88 4.53
C GLU A 156 -4.90 0.60 4.81
N VAL A 157 -4.50 1.40 3.82
CA VAL A 157 -4.51 2.86 3.90
C VAL A 157 -5.08 3.43 2.62
N GLU A 158 -6.11 4.26 2.74
CA GLU A 158 -6.69 5.08 1.68
C GLU A 158 -6.38 6.55 1.95
N ALA A 159 -5.89 7.27 0.94
CA ALA A 159 -5.59 8.68 1.06
C ALA A 159 -5.78 9.44 -0.25
N ASP A 160 -5.86 10.77 -0.14
CA ASP A 160 -5.82 11.71 -1.29
C ASP A 160 -4.47 11.65 -2.04
N GLY A 161 -3.42 11.19 -1.38
CA GLY A 161 -2.13 10.90 -1.96
C GLY A 161 -1.13 10.43 -0.91
N PHE A 162 -0.01 9.87 -1.38
CA PHE A 162 1.04 9.33 -0.52
C PHE A 162 2.38 9.97 -0.81
N LEU A 163 3.15 10.26 0.24
CA LEU A 163 4.54 10.74 0.15
C LEU A 163 5.51 9.60 -0.19
N TYR A 164 6.77 9.94 -0.49
CA TYR A 164 7.77 8.93 -0.83
C TYR A 164 8.00 7.97 0.35
N ASN A 165 7.81 6.67 0.11
CA ASN A 165 7.82 5.58 1.11
C ASN A 165 6.77 5.66 2.23
N MET A 166 5.78 6.55 2.14
CA MET A 166 4.84 6.81 3.25
C MET A 166 4.16 5.56 3.80
N VAL A 167 3.54 4.73 2.94
CA VAL A 167 2.84 3.51 3.41
C VAL A 167 3.80 2.51 4.06
N ARG A 168 5.04 2.42 3.56
CA ARG A 168 6.07 1.54 4.13
C ARG A 168 6.59 2.08 5.47
N ASN A 169 6.66 3.40 5.62
CA ASN A 169 7.02 4.05 6.89
C ASN A 169 5.89 3.89 7.91
N ILE A 170 4.63 3.97 7.49
CA ILE A 170 3.46 3.64 8.32
C ILE A 170 3.58 2.20 8.82
N ALA A 171 3.75 1.23 7.91
CA ALA A 171 3.85 -0.19 8.27
C ALA A 171 4.99 -0.48 9.26
N GLY A 172 6.17 0.11 9.05
CA GLY A 172 7.30 -0.04 9.97
C GLY A 172 7.10 0.62 11.33
N THR A 173 6.45 1.79 11.36
CA THR A 173 6.09 2.50 12.60
C THR A 173 5.07 1.70 13.41
N LEU A 174 3.99 1.24 12.77
CA LEU A 174 2.98 0.40 13.43
C LEU A 174 3.59 -0.92 13.92
N MET A 175 4.52 -1.50 13.17
CA MET A 175 5.21 -2.71 13.59
C MET A 175 5.95 -2.53 14.93
N GLU A 176 6.59 -1.39 15.19
CA GLU A 176 7.24 -1.12 16.49
C GLU A 176 6.24 -1.02 17.65
N VAL A 177 5.02 -0.50 17.38
CA VAL A 177 3.91 -0.57 18.35
C VAL A 177 3.45 -2.00 18.57
N GLY A 178 3.29 -2.77 17.50
CA GLY A 178 2.89 -4.18 17.57
C GLY A 178 3.90 -5.04 18.33
N ARG A 179 5.18 -4.67 18.35
CA ARG A 179 6.21 -5.32 19.19
C ARG A 179 6.12 -4.95 20.67
N GLY A 180 5.35 -3.91 21.02
CA GLY A 180 5.31 -3.33 22.36
C GLY A 180 6.52 -2.43 22.68
N THR A 181 7.32 -2.05 21.68
CA THR A 181 8.47 -1.15 21.87
C THR A 181 8.02 0.30 22.07
N HIS A 182 6.89 0.68 21.45
CA HIS A 182 6.26 1.99 21.58
C HIS A 182 4.76 1.85 21.87
N SER A 183 4.16 2.87 22.50
CA SER A 183 2.72 2.91 22.72
C SER A 183 1.96 3.40 21.48
N ALA A 184 0.63 3.34 21.50
CA ALA A 184 -0.18 3.90 20.43
C ALA A 184 -0.02 5.43 20.31
N GLU A 185 0.07 6.12 21.45
CA GLU A 185 0.21 7.58 21.53
C GLU A 185 1.50 8.09 20.90
N TRP A 186 2.56 7.27 20.89
CA TRP A 186 3.82 7.61 20.23
C TRP A 186 3.62 7.93 18.74
N VAL A 187 2.66 7.29 18.06
CA VAL A 187 2.36 7.61 16.65
C VAL A 187 1.81 9.03 16.51
N ARG A 188 0.99 9.50 17.46
CA ARG A 188 0.49 10.88 17.47
C ARG A 188 1.63 11.87 17.69
N GLU A 189 2.54 11.57 18.63
CA GLU A 189 3.72 12.40 18.90
C GLU A 189 4.66 12.46 17.70
N LEU A 190 4.85 11.34 17.02
CA LEU A 190 5.63 11.25 15.78
C LEU A 190 5.09 12.17 14.68
N ILE A 191 3.78 12.17 14.44
CA ILE A 191 3.18 13.09 13.45
C ILE A 191 3.38 14.55 13.88
N GLY A 192 3.26 14.84 15.18
CA GLY A 192 3.51 16.17 15.72
C GLY A 192 4.96 16.64 15.58
N SER A 193 5.93 15.73 15.67
CA SER A 193 7.35 16.07 15.59
C SER A 193 7.81 16.42 14.18
N ARG A 194 7.16 15.88 13.15
CA ARG A 194 7.54 16.03 11.73
C ARG A 194 8.97 15.53 11.42
N ASP A 195 9.55 14.75 12.32
CA ASP A 195 10.92 14.29 12.25
C ASP A 195 10.98 12.81 11.83
N ARG A 196 11.47 12.56 10.61
CA ARG A 196 11.59 11.20 10.07
C ARG A 196 12.52 10.30 10.89
N SER A 197 13.48 10.85 11.62
CA SER A 197 14.40 10.06 12.45
C SER A 197 13.70 9.38 13.63
N GLN A 198 12.55 9.92 14.04
CA GLN A 198 11.72 9.39 15.13
C GLN A 198 10.80 8.26 14.67
N ALA A 199 10.58 8.08 13.35
CA ALA A 199 9.69 7.05 12.83
C ALA A 199 10.36 5.68 12.80
N GLY A 200 9.54 4.64 12.75
CA GLY A 200 10.01 3.27 12.55
C GLY A 200 10.82 3.07 11.27
N PRO A 201 11.45 1.89 11.11
CA PRO A 201 12.20 1.56 9.91
C PRO A 201 11.29 1.63 8.68
N THR A 202 11.86 1.92 7.49
CA THR A 202 11.09 1.77 6.25
C THR A 202 10.82 0.28 6.03
N ALA A 203 9.55 -0.14 6.03
CA ALA A 203 9.20 -1.54 5.80
C ALA A 203 9.69 -2.04 4.42
N PRO A 204 10.03 -3.32 4.27
CA PRO A 204 10.43 -3.89 2.97
C PRO A 204 9.33 -3.72 1.89
N PRO A 205 9.69 -3.63 0.61
CA PRO A 205 8.71 -3.33 -0.45
C PRO A 205 7.76 -4.49 -0.76
N GLN A 206 8.21 -5.74 -0.58
CA GLN A 206 7.50 -6.94 -1.06
C GLN A 206 6.15 -7.22 -0.38
N GLY A 207 5.85 -6.56 0.73
CA GLY A 207 4.55 -6.66 1.40
C GLY A 207 3.54 -5.62 0.91
N LEU A 208 3.95 -4.64 0.09
CA LEU A 208 3.11 -3.52 -0.33
C LEU A 208 2.45 -3.77 -1.69
N TYR A 209 1.16 -3.47 -1.76
CA TYR A 209 0.31 -3.57 -2.94
C TYR A 209 -0.46 -2.27 -3.13
N LEU A 210 -0.40 -1.68 -4.33
CA LEU A 210 -1.41 -0.71 -4.77
C LEU A 210 -2.68 -1.48 -5.15
N LEU A 211 -3.76 -1.31 -4.39
CA LEU A 211 -5.02 -2.00 -4.67
C LEU A 211 -5.78 -1.36 -5.82
N TRP A 212 -5.97 -0.04 -5.74
CA TRP A 212 -6.73 0.71 -6.73
C TRP A 212 -6.38 2.19 -6.70
N ILE A 213 -6.73 2.87 -7.79
CA ILE A 213 -6.71 4.31 -7.97
C ILE A 213 -8.13 4.73 -8.36
N ARG A 214 -8.64 5.80 -7.76
CA ARG A 214 -9.88 6.44 -8.18
C ARG A 214 -9.58 7.77 -8.85
N PHE A 215 -10.29 8.06 -9.93
CA PHE A 215 -10.22 9.29 -10.70
C PHE A 215 -11.45 10.16 -10.45
N GLN A 216 -11.31 11.45 -10.74
CA GLN A 216 -12.44 12.37 -10.70
C GLN A 216 -13.47 11.96 -11.76
N GLY A 217 -14.70 11.65 -11.34
CA GLY A 217 -15.78 11.23 -12.24
C GLY A 217 -16.04 9.73 -12.29
N ASP A 218 -15.26 8.91 -11.58
CA ASP A 218 -15.63 7.50 -11.34
C ASP A 218 -16.94 7.49 -10.51
N ALA A 219 -17.98 6.81 -11.02
CA ALA A 219 -19.20 6.57 -10.24
C ALA A 219 -18.87 5.67 -9.04
N GLU A 220 -19.41 6.01 -7.85
CA GLU A 220 -19.13 5.33 -6.58
C GLU A 220 -19.35 3.81 -6.59
#